data_AF-A0A842Q429-F1
#
_entry.id   AF-A0A842Q429-F1
#
_cell.length_a   1.000
_cell.length_b   1.000
_cell.length_c   1.000
_cell.angle_alpha   90.00
_cell.angle_beta   90.00
_cell.angle_gamma   90.00
#
_symmetry.space_group_name_H-M   'P 1'
#
loop_
_entity.id
_entity.type
_entity.pdbx_description
1 polymer ?
#
loop_
_entity_poly.entity_id
_entity_poly.type
_entity_poly.pdbx_seq_one_letter_code
_entity_poly.pdbx_strand_id
1 'polypeptide(L)'
;MPLTTDADNYQKDIHPIDSNVYKSFTKHSKILVLCIDRDDDIGSKGSVETPIVGRDCCIDAGIRLAIEDPEDSDVNAIFAAIKSYEELLSK
;
A
#
# COMPACT_ATOMS: atom_id res chain seq x y z
N MET A 1 55.03 -5.14 22.04
CA MET A 1 53.69 -5.72 21.76
C MET A 1 53.07 -6.07 23.09
N PRO A 2 51.89 -5.51 23.42
CA PRO A 2 50.67 -5.57 22.62
C PRO A 2 50.17 -4.19 22.15
N LEU A 3 49.29 -4.22 21.15
CA LEU A 3 48.46 -3.10 20.68
C LEU A 3 47.22 -3.02 21.57
N THR A 4 46.92 -1.85 22.15
CA THR A 4 45.59 -1.54 22.68
C THR A 4 44.92 -0.63 21.65
N THR A 5 43.87 -1.13 21.00
CA THR A 5 43.00 -0.31 20.15
C THR A 5 41.86 0.21 21.02
N ASP A 6 41.96 1.47 21.41
CA ASP A 6 40.86 2.18 22.07
C ASP A 6 39.82 2.56 21.01
N ALA A 7 38.68 1.89 21.04
CA ALA A 7 37.54 2.08 20.13
C ALA A 7 36.70 3.34 20.44
N ASP A 8 37.20 4.23 21.30
CA ASP A 8 36.39 5.27 21.94
C ASP A 8 36.45 6.64 21.25
N ASN A 9 37.16 6.77 20.12
CA ASN A 9 37.39 8.07 19.48
C ASN A 9 36.60 8.35 18.18
N TYR A 10 35.60 7.54 17.83
CA TYR A 10 34.81 7.74 16.58
C TYR A 10 33.46 8.44 16.80
N GLN A 11 33.35 9.36 17.77
CA GLN A 11 32.07 10.04 18.04
C GLN A 11 32.23 11.53 18.40
N LYS A 12 33.14 12.26 17.77
CA LYS A 12 33.31 13.72 18.05
C LYS A 12 33.17 14.70 16.89
N ASP A 13 32.95 14.25 15.66
CA ASP A 13 32.89 15.16 14.50
C ASP A 13 31.54 15.17 13.75
N ILE A 14 30.43 14.77 14.39
CA ILE A 14 29.12 14.91 13.75
C ILE A 14 28.53 16.27 14.13
N HIS A 15 28.73 17.24 13.24
CA HIS A 15 28.01 18.51 13.19
C HIS A 15 26.49 18.27 13.34
N PRO A 16 25.74 19.17 14.01
CA PRO A 16 24.28 19.05 14.09
C PRO A 16 23.69 19.09 12.69
N ILE A 17 23.28 17.92 12.19
CA ILE A 17 22.59 17.78 10.92
C ILE A 17 21.27 18.52 11.07
N ASP A 18 21.04 19.51 10.21
CA ASP A 18 19.86 20.37 10.24
C ASP A 18 18.59 19.50 10.29
N SER A 19 17.79 19.70 11.34
CA SER A 19 16.52 18.98 11.58
C SER A 19 15.55 19.02 10.39
N ASN A 20 15.70 19.99 9.47
CA ASN A 20 14.93 20.08 8.24
C ASN A 20 15.28 18.97 7.21
N VAL A 21 16.49 18.41 7.26
CA VAL A 21 16.91 17.30 6.39
C VAL A 21 16.16 16.01 6.75
N TYR A 22 15.95 15.75 8.05
CA TYR A 22 15.11 14.63 8.50
C TYR A 22 13.61 14.81 8.19
N LYS A 23 13.15 16.05 8.05
CA LYS A 23 11.75 16.37 7.73
C LYS A 23 11.39 16.16 6.25
N SER A 24 12.40 16.09 5.36
CA SER A 24 12.21 15.91 3.92
C SER A 24 11.99 14.44 3.52
N PHE A 25 12.53 13.49 4.28
CA PHE A 25 12.42 12.05 3.97
C PHE A 25 11.08 11.42 4.40
N THR A 26 10.25 12.14 5.16
CA THR A 26 8.93 11.69 5.62
C THR A 26 7.77 12.23 4.79
N LYS A 27 8.06 12.95 3.69
CA LYS A 27 7.04 13.72 2.94
C LYS A 27 6.57 13.07 1.64
N HIS A 28 6.64 11.74 1.49
CA HIS A 28 6.07 11.03 0.33
C HIS A 28 5.48 9.67 0.72
N SER A 29 4.49 9.65 1.62
CA SER A 29 3.77 8.42 1.98
C SER A 29 2.38 8.37 1.34
N LYS A 30 2.26 8.71 0.05
CA LYS A 30 1.00 8.49 -0.68
C LYS A 30 1.01 7.07 -1.22
N ILE A 31 0.47 6.15 -0.43
CA ILE A 31 0.33 4.75 -0.81
C ILE A 31 -0.95 4.61 -1.65
N LEU A 32 -0.82 4.02 -2.84
CA LEU A 32 -1.93 3.64 -3.70
C LEU A 32 -2.07 2.12 -3.66
N VAL A 33 -3.29 1.65 -3.43
CA VAL A 33 -3.64 0.23 -3.56
C VAL A 33 -4.36 0.06 -4.89
N LEU A 34 -3.92 -0.89 -5.71
CA LEU A 34 -4.49 -1.20 -7.01
C LEU A 34 -4.84 -2.69 -7.08
N CYS A 35 -6.11 -2.98 -7.38
CA CYS A 35 -6.58 -4.32 -7.75
C CYS A 35 -6.66 -4.36 -9.28
N ILE A 36 -6.16 -5.43 -9.90
CA ILE A 36 -6.12 -5.59 -11.35
C ILE A 36 -6.92 -6.84 -11.71
N ASP A 37 -8.01 -6.64 -12.42
CA ASP A 37 -8.79 -7.64 -13.14
C ASP A 37 -8.27 -7.65 -14.59
N ARG A 38 -7.77 -8.80 -15.06
CA ARG A 38 -7.03 -8.89 -16.33
C ARG A 38 -7.95 -9.26 -17.50
N ASP A 39 -8.99 -10.01 -17.22
CA ASP A 39 -9.95 -10.59 -18.16
C ASP A 39 -11.29 -9.85 -18.18
N ASP A 40 -11.37 -8.74 -17.44
CA ASP A 40 -12.54 -7.84 -17.41
C ASP A 40 -13.78 -8.54 -16.84
N ASP A 41 -13.62 -9.36 -15.81
CA ASP A 41 -14.75 -10.00 -15.12
C ASP A 41 -15.66 -8.96 -14.44
N ILE A 42 -15.10 -7.86 -13.95
CA ILE A 42 -15.85 -6.73 -13.39
C ILE A 42 -16.77 -6.08 -14.44
N GLY A 43 -16.28 -5.87 -15.65
CA GLY A 43 -17.03 -5.26 -16.74
C GLY A 43 -17.99 -6.25 -17.40
N SER A 44 -17.48 -7.43 -17.75
CA SER A 44 -18.21 -8.44 -18.53
C SER A 44 -19.29 -9.19 -17.73
N LYS A 45 -19.02 -9.49 -16.45
CA LYS A 45 -19.99 -10.16 -15.56
C LYS A 45 -20.66 -9.14 -14.65
N GLY A 46 -19.86 -8.37 -13.92
CA GLY A 46 -20.37 -7.40 -12.93
C GLY A 46 -21.14 -6.22 -13.51
N SER A 47 -21.07 -5.97 -14.83
CA SER A 47 -21.68 -4.82 -15.50
C SER A 47 -21.28 -3.48 -14.86
N VAL A 48 -20.03 -3.37 -14.38
CA VAL A 48 -19.48 -2.16 -13.77
C VAL A 48 -18.39 -1.56 -14.66
N GLU A 49 -18.50 -0.26 -14.96
CA GLU A 49 -17.50 0.45 -15.75
C GLU A 49 -16.21 0.65 -14.94
N THR A 50 -15.07 0.23 -15.50
CA THR A 50 -13.74 0.41 -14.94
C THR A 50 -13.03 1.60 -15.59
N PRO A 51 -12.11 2.30 -14.89
CA PRO A 51 -11.57 2.01 -13.57
C PRO A 51 -12.48 2.47 -12.42
N ILE A 52 -12.63 1.61 -11.41
CA ILE A 52 -13.37 1.93 -10.19
C ILE A 52 -12.43 2.60 -9.20
N VAL A 53 -12.85 3.74 -8.64
CA VAL A 53 -12.04 4.53 -7.70
C VAL A 53 -12.83 4.81 -6.44
N GLY A 54 -12.17 4.60 -5.29
CA GLY A 54 -12.73 4.80 -3.96
C GLY A 54 -13.11 3.50 -3.28
N ARG A 55 -12.93 3.45 -1.96
CA ARG A 55 -13.14 2.24 -1.15
C ARG A 55 -14.55 1.67 -1.31
N ASP A 56 -15.57 2.51 -1.16
CA ASP A 56 -16.97 2.06 -1.16
C ASP A 56 -17.41 1.63 -2.56
N CYS A 57 -16.97 2.34 -3.60
CA CYS A 57 -17.19 1.94 -4.99
C CYS A 57 -16.60 0.55 -5.29
N CYS A 58 -15.40 0.25 -4.76
CA CYS A 58 -14.79 -1.07 -4.91
C CYS A 58 -15.57 -2.16 -4.15
N ILE A 59 -16.13 -1.85 -2.97
CA ILE A 59 -16.98 -2.78 -2.23
C ILE A 59 -18.23 -3.09 -3.03
N ASP A 60 -18.92 -2.07 -3.54
CA ASP A 60 -20.14 -2.25 -4.32
C ASP A 60 -19.90 -3.06 -5.59
N ALA A 61 -18.78 -2.83 -6.28
CA ALA A 61 -18.38 -3.61 -7.44
C ALA A 61 -18.09 -5.09 -7.09
N GLY A 62 -17.36 -5.33 -5.99
CA GLY A 62 -17.11 -6.69 -5.50
C GLY A 62 -18.39 -7.43 -5.10
N ILE A 63 -19.35 -6.74 -4.47
CA ILE A 63 -20.66 -7.30 -4.15
C ILE A 63 -21.45 -7.66 -5.42
N ARG A 64 -21.45 -6.78 -6.43
CA ARG A 64 -22.13 -7.05 -7.71
C ARG A 64 -21.54 -8.27 -8.41
N LEU A 65 -20.23 -8.34 -8.52
CA LEU A 65 -19.55 -9.49 -9.12
C LEU A 65 -19.85 -10.77 -8.35
N ALA A 66 -19.82 -10.75 -7.01
CA ALA A 66 -20.13 -11.92 -6.19
C ALA A 66 -21.58 -12.40 -6.30
N ILE A 67 -22.53 -11.50 -6.59
CA ILE A 67 -23.93 -11.85 -6.82
C ILE A 67 -24.11 -12.49 -8.21
N GLU A 68 -23.41 -11.99 -9.22
CA GLU A 68 -23.51 -12.49 -10.59
C GLU A 68 -22.73 -13.79 -10.79
N ASP A 69 -21.49 -13.87 -10.29
CA ASP A 69 -20.60 -15.02 -10.37
C ASP A 69 -19.92 -15.27 -9.00
N PRO A 70 -20.56 -16.02 -8.09
CA PRO A 70 -20.03 -16.28 -6.75
C PRO A 70 -18.81 -17.22 -6.75
N GLU A 71 -18.51 -17.91 -7.86
CA GLU A 71 -17.36 -18.79 -8.00
C GLU A 71 -16.11 -18.05 -8.50
N ASP A 72 -16.28 -16.78 -8.92
CA ASP A 72 -15.20 -15.95 -9.42
C ASP A 72 -14.16 -15.60 -8.34
N SER A 73 -12.89 -15.85 -8.64
CA SER A 73 -11.80 -15.56 -7.72
C SER A 73 -11.50 -14.07 -7.57
N ASP A 74 -11.88 -13.24 -8.54
CA ASP A 74 -11.56 -11.81 -8.55
C ASP A 74 -12.32 -11.03 -7.48
N VAL A 75 -13.46 -11.57 -7.04
CA VAL A 75 -14.17 -11.12 -5.83
C VAL A 75 -13.21 -11.09 -4.62
N ASN A 76 -12.41 -12.14 -4.44
CA ASN A 76 -11.45 -12.21 -3.34
C ASN A 76 -10.32 -11.20 -3.51
N ALA A 77 -9.87 -10.95 -4.74
CA ALA A 77 -8.84 -9.96 -5.03
C ALA A 77 -9.30 -8.54 -4.65
N ILE A 78 -10.53 -8.18 -5.01
CA ILE A 78 -11.14 -6.88 -4.66
C ILE A 78 -11.20 -6.69 -3.14
N PHE A 79 -11.73 -7.68 -2.41
CA PHE A 79 -11.84 -7.59 -0.95
C PHE A 79 -10.48 -7.61 -0.23
N ALA A 80 -9.49 -8.33 -0.76
CA ALA A 80 -8.13 -8.29 -0.25
C ALA A 80 -7.47 -6.91 -0.44
N ALA A 81 -7.73 -6.24 -1.56
CA ALA A 81 -7.25 -4.89 -1.82
C ALA A 81 -7.88 -3.88 -0.85
N ILE A 82 -9.19 -3.97 -0.60
CA ILE A 82 -9.89 -3.13 0.39
C ILE A 82 -9.31 -3.32 1.79
N LYS A 83 -9.11 -4.58 2.22
CA LYS A 83 -8.49 -4.89 3.52
C LYS A 83 -7.09 -4.27 3.62
N SER A 84 -6.28 -4.43 2.57
CA SER A 84 -4.92 -3.87 2.52
C SER A 84 -4.95 -2.34 2.62
N TYR A 85 -5.89 -1.68 1.94
CA TYR A 85 -6.09 -0.24 2.04
C TYR A 85 -6.44 0.20 3.48
N GLU A 86 -7.35 -0.51 4.16
CA GLU A 86 -7.71 -0.21 5.54
C GLU A 86 -6.54 -0.41 6.52
N GLU A 87 -5.78 -1.48 6.37
CA GLU A 87 -4.59 -1.73 7.19
C GLU A 87 -3.55 -0.62 7.03
N LEU A 88 -3.39 -0.09 5.81
CA LEU A 88 -2.50 1.02 5.52
C LEU A 88 -2.99 2.36 6.08
N LEU A 89 -4.30 2.57 6.21
CA LEU A 89 -4.87 3.73 6.90
C LEU A 89 -4.70 3.66 8.43
N SER A 90 -4.63 2.45 8.99
CA SER A 90 -4.49 2.23 10.43
C SER A 90 -3.05 2.34 10.97
N LYS A 91 -2.06 2.54 10.09
CA LYS A 91 -0.63 2.70 10.41
C LYS A 91 -0.20 4.15 10.47
#